data_AF-B4ZDE9-F1
#
_entry.id   AF-B4ZDE9-F1
#
_cell.length_a   1.000
_cell.length_b   1.000
_cell.length_c   1.000
_cell.angle_alpha   90.00
_cell.angle_beta   90.00
_cell.angle_gamma   90.00
#
_symmetry.space_group_name_H-M   'P 1'
#
loop_
_entity.id
_entity.type
_entity.pdbx_description
1 polymer ?
#
loop_
_entity_poly.entity_id
_entity_poly.type
_entity_poly.pdbx_seq_one_letter_code
_entity_poly.pdbx_strand_id
1 'polypeptide(L)' 'VEIIEGLKAVLPCTTMGNPKPSVSWIKGETVVKENARIAVL' A
#
# COMPACT_ATOMS: atom_id res chain seq x y z
N VAL A 1 -7.65 5.94 -9.00
CA VAL A 1 -8.25 6.23 -7.69
C VAL A 1 -8.14 7.72 -7.49
N GLU A 2 -9.26 8.41 -7.35
CA GLU A 2 -9.30 9.85 -7.05
C GLU A 2 -9.62 10.01 -5.56
N ILE A 3 -8.85 10.85 -4.87
CA ILE A 3 -8.98 11.10 -3.44
C ILE A 3 -8.99 12.61 -3.25
N ILE A 4 -9.77 13.10 -2.28
CA ILE A 4 -9.77 14.51 -1.89
C ILE A 4 -8.52 14.79 -1.04
N GLU A 5 -7.84 15.89 -1.33
CA GLU A 5 -6.67 16.32 -0.58
C GLU A 5 -6.95 16.43 0.94
N GLY A 6 -5.98 16.02 1.75
CA GLY A 6 -6.07 16.04 3.21
C GLY A 6 -6.81 14.85 3.84
N LEU A 7 -7.49 14.02 3.04
CA LEU A 7 -8.13 12.80 3.53
C LEU A 7 -7.19 11.59 3.48
N LYS A 8 -7.46 10.61 4.35
CA LYS A 8 -6.75 9.32 4.34
C LYS A 8 -7.12 8.52 3.08
N ALA A 9 -6.12 8.13 2.30
CA ALA A 9 -6.28 7.21 1.18
C ALA A 9 -5.96 5.77 1.59
N VAL A 10 -6.67 4.80 1.01
CA VAL A 10 -6.38 3.36 1.16
C VAL A 10 -6.25 2.77 -0.23
N LEU A 11 -5.15 2.05 -0.47
CA LEU A 11 -4.89 1.33 -1.71
C LEU A 11 -5.06 -0.17 -1.41
N PRO A 12 -6.20 -0.79 -1.75
CA PRO A 12 -6.41 -2.20 -1.46
C PRO A 12 -5.54 -3.08 -2.37
N CYS A 13 -4.92 -4.10 -1.79
CA CYS A 13 -4.27 -5.18 -2.52
C CYS A 13 -4.75 -6.51 -1.92
N THR A 14 -5.67 -7.18 -2.62
CA THR A 14 -6.18 -8.49 -2.22
C THR A 14 -5.42 -9.55 -2.99
N THR A 15 -4.71 -10.43 -2.28
CA THR A 15 -4.03 -11.58 -2.86
C THR A 15 -4.37 -12.85 -2.09
N MET A 16 -4.36 -13.99 -2.76
CA MET A 16 -4.66 -15.30 -2.18
C MET A 16 -3.61 -16.30 -2.65
N GLY A 17 -3.13 -17.13 -1.74
CA GLY A 17 -2.13 -18.16 -2.05
C GLY A 17 -1.85 -19.03 -0.84
N ASN A 18 -1.44 -20.26 -1.10
CA ASN A 18 -0.94 -21.18 -0.08
C ASN A 18 0.41 -21.76 -0.56
N PRO A 19 1.54 -21.38 0.07
CA PRO A 19 1.67 -20.59 1.30
C PRO A 19 1.26 -19.11 1.13
N LYS A 20 0.99 -18.43 2.25
CA LYS A 20 0.57 -17.02 2.29
C LYS A 20 1.55 -16.15 1.47
N PRO A 21 1.07 -15.37 0.48
CA PRO A 21 1.94 -14.53 -0.33
C PRO A 21 2.53 -13.36 0.46
N SER A 22 3.70 -12.90 0.04
CA SER A 22 4.31 -11.66 0.51
C SER A 22 3.90 -10.49 -0.39
N VAL A 23 3.55 -9.35 0.21
CA VAL A 23 3.09 -8.15 -0.52
C VAL A 23 4.01 -6.97 -0.22
N SER A 24 4.34 -6.20 -1.24
CA SER A 24 5.15 -4.97 -1.14
C SER A 24 4.63 -3.90 -2.10
N TRP A 25 4.70 -2.63 -1.69
CA TRP A 25 4.26 -1.49 -2.50
C TRP A 25 5.46 -0.71 -3.08
N ILE A 26 5.30 -0.22 -4.31
CA ILE A 26 6.31 0.59 -5.01
C ILE A 26 5.62 1.85 -5.56
N LYS A 27 6.25 3.01 -5.41
CA LYS A 27 5.83 4.27 -6.03
C LYS A 27 6.88 4.69 -7.05
N GLY A 28 6.58 4.56 -8.34
CA GLY A 28 7.56 4.72 -9.40
C GLY A 28 8.62 3.64 -9.29
N GLU A 29 9.86 4.03 -9.00
CA GLU A 29 11.00 3.12 -8.81
C GLU A 29 11.36 2.91 -7.32
N THR A 30 10.65 3.58 -6.41
CA THR A 30 10.98 3.55 -4.97
C THR A 30 10.05 2.62 -4.20
N VAL A 31 10.62 1.72 -3.41
CA VAL A 31 9.87 0.87 -2.48
C VAL A 31 9.26 1.72 -1.37
N VAL A 32 7.95 1.56 -1.17
CA VAL A 32 7.22 2.25 -0.11
C VAL A 32 7.56 1.60 1.23
N LYS A 33 7.94 2.43 2.19
CA LYS A 33 8.23 2.03 3.58
C LYS A 33 7.28 2.74 4.54
N GLU A 34 7.00 2.10 5.66
CA GLU A 34 6.20 2.71 6.72
C GLU A 34 6.87 3.96 7.28
N ASN A 35 6.06 4.96 7.58
CA ASN A 35 6.49 6.23 8.18
C ASN A 35 5.28 6.95 8.79
N ALA A 36 5.48 8.17 9.29
CA ALA A 36 4.44 8.97 9.93
C ALA A 36 3.17 9.21 9.07
N ARG A 37 3.25 9.08 7.73
CA ARG A 37 2.13 9.30 6.80
C ARG A 37 1.65 8.02 6.10
N ILE A 38 2.41 6.93 6.14
CA ILE A 38 2.15 5.71 5.36
C ILE A 38 2.21 4.50 6.30
N ALA A 39 1.13 3.71 6.31
CA ALA A 39 1.04 2.43 7.01
C ALA A 39 0.77 1.31 6.00
N VAL A 40 1.43 0.15 6.16
CA VAL A 40 1.23 -1.03 5.32
C VAL A 40 0.54 -2.09 6.18
N LEU A 41 -0.72 -2.38 5.84
CA LEU A 41 -1.60 -3.29 6.58
C LEU A 41 -1.64 -4.69 5.97
#